data_AF-A0A318AJY1-F1
#
_entry.id   AF-A0A318AJY1-F1
#
_cell.length_a   1.000
_cell.length_b   1.000
_cell.length_c   1.000
_cell.angle_alpha   90.00
_cell.angle_beta   90.00
_cell.angle_gamma   90.00
#
_symmetry.space_group_name_H-M   'P 1'
#
loop_
_entity.id
_entity.type
_entity.pdbx_description
1 polymer ?
#
loop_
_entity_poly.entity_id
_entity_poly.type
_entity_poly.pdbx_seq_one_letter_code
_entity_poly.pdbx_strand_id
1 'polypeptide(L)'
;MKRLLAAAALLSTLALSACGFTPLYAQHGVTGGLGAIEVVAAEGRAGYLLREQLEDALARNPSVLPSHRLSYTVKENRYARGVRVDNVANRYELNMKVDWKLVDATTGSEVRKGQTTAVVTYDSADQPYAAIAAQQDGQERAAAEVARKIQLDLAAWLAGKAPA
;
A
#
# COMPACT_ATOMS: atom_id res chain seq x y z
N MET A 1 -23.12 49.11 13.42
CA MET A 1 -23.08 48.31 12.17
C MET A 1 -21.65 47.98 11.71
N LYS A 2 -20.75 48.96 11.47
CA LYS A 2 -19.34 48.70 11.08
C LYS A 2 -18.55 47.78 12.04
N ARG A 3 -18.78 47.89 13.36
CA ARG A 3 -18.14 47.02 14.37
C ARG A 3 -18.61 45.55 14.32
N LEU A 4 -19.87 45.32 13.93
CA LEU A 4 -20.44 43.97 13.79
C LEU A 4 -19.93 43.28 12.51
N LEU A 5 -19.78 44.04 11.42
CA LEU A 5 -19.17 43.55 10.17
C LEU A 5 -17.69 43.19 10.35
N ALA A 6 -16.93 43.99 11.10
CA ALA A 6 -15.53 43.68 11.43
C ALA A 6 -15.38 42.43 12.32
N ALA A 7 -16.28 42.23 13.28
CA ALA A 7 -16.30 41.02 14.12
C ALA A 7 -16.66 39.77 13.32
N ALA A 8 -17.62 39.86 12.40
CA ALA A 8 -17.98 38.76 11.50
C ALA A 8 -16.85 38.38 10.54
N ALA A 9 -16.10 39.38 10.03
CA ALA A 9 -14.93 39.14 9.20
C ALA A 9 -13.80 38.42 9.98
N LEU A 10 -13.53 38.82 11.23
CA LEU A 10 -12.53 38.13 12.07
C LEU A 10 -12.94 36.69 12.40
N LEU A 11 -14.21 36.44 12.73
CA LEU A 11 -14.70 35.08 12.99
C LEU A 11 -14.61 34.20 11.73
N SER A 12 -14.85 34.77 10.55
CA SER A 12 -14.72 34.02 9.30
C SER A 12 -13.27 33.58 9.04
N THR A 13 -12.27 34.38 9.40
CA THR A 13 -10.86 34.00 9.23
C THR A 13 -10.38 32.91 10.19
N LEU A 14 -10.93 32.84 11.42
CA LEU A 14 -10.63 31.74 12.35
C LEU A 14 -11.28 30.41 11.93
N ALA A 15 -12.43 30.47 11.26
CA ALA A 15 -13.10 29.29 10.72
C ALA A 15 -12.31 28.64 9.57
N LEU A 16 -11.45 29.39 8.85
CA LEU A 16 -10.58 28.83 7.81
C LEU A 16 -9.42 27.99 8.37
N SER A 17 -8.93 28.29 9.58
CA SER A 17 -7.89 27.47 10.24
C SER A 17 -8.42 26.18 10.89
N ALA A 18 -9.75 26.00 10.94
CA ALA A 18 -10.37 24.86 11.61
C ALA A 18 -10.31 23.54 10.83
N CYS A 19 -9.78 23.53 9.59
CA CYS A 19 -9.64 22.28 8.84
C CYS A 19 -8.56 21.34 9.42
N GLY A 20 -7.65 21.82 10.29
CA GLY A 20 -6.90 20.99 11.26
C GLY A 20 -6.19 19.74 10.71
N PHE A 21 -5.82 19.71 9.42
CA PHE A 21 -5.19 18.53 8.82
C PHE A 21 -3.76 18.35 9.35
N THR A 22 -3.54 17.28 10.09
CA THR A 22 -2.20 16.86 10.50
C THR A 22 -1.58 15.97 9.42
N PRO A 23 -0.49 16.37 8.76
CA PRO A 23 0.14 15.57 7.72
C PRO A 23 0.73 14.28 8.29
N LEU A 24 0.25 13.13 7.80
CA LEU A 24 0.61 11.79 8.30
C LEU A 24 2.13 11.54 8.35
N TYR A 25 2.83 11.91 7.28
CA TYR A 25 4.28 11.67 7.16
C TYR A 25 5.15 12.73 7.83
N ALA A 26 4.57 13.85 8.27
CA ALA A 26 5.29 14.86 9.06
C ALA A 26 5.30 14.54 10.55
N GLN A 27 4.45 13.60 11.00
CA GLN A 27 4.43 13.16 12.38
C GLN A 27 5.74 12.44 12.73
N HIS A 28 6.29 12.80 13.89
CA HIS A 28 7.55 12.25 14.35
C HIS A 28 7.42 10.74 14.57
N GLY A 29 8.38 9.97 14.05
CA GLY A 29 8.44 8.52 14.23
C GLY A 29 7.68 7.69 13.19
N VAL A 30 6.84 8.26 12.33
CA VAL A 30 6.14 7.50 11.27
C VAL A 30 7.12 7.02 10.20
N THR A 31 7.88 7.94 9.58
CA THR A 31 8.85 7.58 8.52
C THR A 31 9.96 6.68 9.02
N GLY A 32 10.54 7.00 10.19
CA GLY A 32 11.56 6.16 10.84
C GLY A 32 11.01 4.80 11.27
N GLY A 33 9.75 4.75 11.74
CA GLY A 33 9.08 3.51 12.11
C GLY A 33 8.83 2.60 10.92
N LEU A 34 8.37 3.13 9.78
CA LEU A 34 8.21 2.39 8.53
C LEU A 34 9.54 1.83 8.03
N GLY A 35 10.59 2.67 8.01
CA GLY A 35 11.94 2.27 7.58
C GLY A 35 12.61 1.23 8.48
N ALA A 36 12.07 0.97 9.67
CA ALA A 36 12.53 -0.05 10.61
C ALA A 36 11.74 -1.37 10.52
N ILE A 37 10.83 -1.53 9.55
CA ILE A 37 10.07 -2.77 9.33
C ILE A 37 10.82 -3.66 8.35
N GLU A 38 11.15 -4.87 8.80
CA GLU A 38 11.73 -5.90 7.94
C GLU A 38 10.66 -6.70 7.23
N VAL A 39 10.76 -6.79 5.91
CA VAL A 39 9.82 -7.54 5.07
C VAL A 39 10.37 -8.95 4.85
N VAL A 40 9.66 -9.96 5.32
CA VAL A 40 9.98 -11.36 5.11
C VAL A 40 9.33 -11.84 3.82
N ALA A 41 10.15 -12.20 2.84
CA ALA A 41 9.68 -12.64 1.52
C ALA A 41 8.76 -13.86 1.63
N ALA A 42 7.65 -13.83 0.90
CA ALA A 42 6.92 -15.05 0.55
C ALA A 42 7.58 -15.76 -0.63
N GLU A 43 7.37 -17.07 -0.77
CA GLU A 43 7.87 -17.83 -1.92
C GLU A 43 7.20 -17.42 -3.24
N GLY A 44 7.90 -17.62 -4.35
CA GLY A 44 7.40 -17.38 -5.71
C GLY A 44 7.56 -15.94 -6.21
N ARG A 45 7.33 -15.74 -7.52
CA ARG A 45 7.50 -14.43 -8.19
C ARG A 45 6.64 -13.34 -7.56
N ALA A 46 5.37 -13.60 -7.29
CA ALA A 46 4.46 -12.64 -6.67
C ALA A 46 4.94 -12.21 -5.28
N GLY A 47 5.45 -13.17 -4.49
CA GLY A 47 6.06 -12.91 -3.20
C GLY A 47 7.27 -11.99 -3.31
N TYR A 48 8.16 -12.27 -4.27
CA TYR A 48 9.32 -11.44 -4.55
C TYR A 48 8.96 -10.01 -4.98
N LEU A 49 8.05 -9.87 -5.96
CA LEU A 49 7.60 -8.55 -6.46
C LEU A 49 7.01 -7.72 -5.33
N LEU A 50 6.17 -8.32 -4.49
CA LEU A 50 5.59 -7.61 -3.37
C LEU A 50 6.63 -7.21 -2.31
N ARG A 51 7.64 -8.05 -2.07
CA ARG A 51 8.74 -7.69 -1.16
C ARG A 51 9.47 -6.44 -1.65
N GLU A 52 9.84 -6.43 -2.92
CA GLU A 52 10.56 -5.32 -3.55
C GLU A 52 9.75 -4.02 -3.44
N GLN A 53 8.46 -4.09 -3.80
CA GLN A 53 7.55 -2.94 -3.71
C GLN A 53 7.33 -2.48 -2.26
N LEU A 54 7.28 -3.39 -1.29
CA LEU A 54 7.17 -3.05 0.13
C LEU A 54 8.46 -2.43 0.67
N GLU A 55 9.62 -2.98 0.35
CA GLU A 55 10.91 -2.44 0.79
C GLU A 55 11.13 -1.02 0.27
N ASP A 56 10.75 -0.76 -0.99
CA ASP A 56 10.79 0.57 -1.59
C ASP A 56 9.77 1.52 -0.94
N ALA A 57 8.50 1.11 -0.84
CA ALA A 57 7.44 1.95 -0.26
C ALA A 57 7.64 2.26 1.23
N LEU A 58 8.24 1.34 1.99
CA LEU A 58 8.58 1.53 3.40
C LEU A 58 9.90 2.29 3.58
N ALA A 59 10.66 2.51 2.51
CA ALA A 59 12.00 3.07 2.52
C ALA A 59 12.89 2.36 3.55
N ARG A 60 12.94 1.02 3.48
CA ARG A 60 13.68 0.17 4.44
C ARG A 60 15.13 0.67 4.58
N ASN A 61 15.53 0.98 5.80
CA ASN A 61 16.91 1.31 6.11
C ASN A 61 17.67 0.04 6.56
N PRO A 62 18.62 -0.48 5.77
CA PRO A 62 19.37 -1.68 6.12
C PRO A 62 20.35 -1.46 7.29
N SER A 63 20.71 -0.22 7.60
CA SER A 63 21.61 0.13 8.71
C SER A 63 20.91 0.14 10.08
N VAL A 64 19.59 0.03 10.12
CA VAL A 64 18.80 0.04 11.36
C VAL A 64 18.33 -1.37 11.67
N LEU A 65 18.47 -1.77 12.94
CA LEU A 65 17.95 -3.05 13.42
C LEU A 65 16.42 -3.07 13.28
N PRO A 66 15.84 -4.18 12.79
CA PRO A 66 14.41 -4.25 12.55
C PRO A 66 13.64 -4.21 13.87
N SER A 67 12.71 -3.27 13.97
CA SER A 67 11.80 -3.15 15.12
C SER A 67 10.63 -4.12 15.00
N HIS A 68 10.17 -4.35 13.77
CA HIS A 68 9.06 -5.23 13.45
C HIS A 68 9.41 -6.08 12.22
N ARG A 69 8.77 -7.24 12.11
CA ARG A 69 8.82 -8.10 10.93
C ARG A 69 7.45 -8.21 10.31
N LEU A 70 7.35 -7.88 9.03
CA LEU A 70 6.16 -8.05 8.20
C LEU A 70 6.30 -9.36 7.43
N SER A 71 5.37 -10.28 7.64
CA SER A 71 5.28 -11.53 6.88
C SER A 71 3.92 -11.62 6.19
N TYR A 72 3.86 -12.26 5.04
CA TYR A 72 2.66 -12.29 4.23
C TYR A 72 2.59 -13.54 3.35
N THR A 73 1.39 -13.82 2.86
CA THR A 73 1.11 -14.86 1.86
C THR A 73 0.35 -14.22 0.71
N VAL A 74 0.75 -14.54 -0.52
CA VAL A 74 0.13 -13.99 -1.74
C VAL A 74 -0.70 -15.06 -2.43
N LYS A 75 -1.91 -14.70 -2.86
CA LYS A 75 -2.80 -15.49 -3.71
C LYS A 75 -3.16 -14.67 -4.94
N GLU A 76 -2.76 -15.15 -6.12
CA GLU A 76 -3.10 -14.53 -7.39
C GLU A 76 -4.16 -15.35 -8.12
N ASN A 77 -5.21 -14.68 -8.60
CA ASN A 77 -6.21 -15.27 -9.48
C ASN A 77 -6.33 -14.45 -10.76
N ARG A 78 -6.39 -15.12 -11.90
CA ARG A 78 -6.59 -14.49 -13.21
C ARG A 78 -7.92 -14.89 -13.80
N TYR A 79 -8.71 -13.90 -14.21
CA TYR A 79 -10.01 -14.07 -14.84
C TYR A 79 -10.01 -13.50 -16.26
N ALA A 80 -10.47 -14.29 -17.23
CA ALA A 80 -10.76 -13.77 -18.56
C ALA A 80 -12.05 -12.94 -18.51
N ARG A 81 -11.99 -11.64 -18.82
CA ARG A 81 -13.16 -10.73 -18.74
C ARG A 81 -13.52 -10.07 -20.06
N GLY A 82 -12.56 -9.92 -20.99
CA GLY A 82 -12.84 -9.54 -22.37
C GLY A 82 -12.61 -10.71 -23.29
N VAL A 83 -13.69 -11.32 -23.79
CA VAL A 83 -13.64 -12.43 -24.75
C VAL A 83 -14.15 -11.90 -26.09
N ARG A 84 -13.37 -12.07 -27.15
CA ARG A 84 -13.73 -11.67 -28.51
C ARG A 84 -14.71 -12.65 -29.15
N VAL A 85 -15.26 -12.28 -30.31
CA VAL A 85 -16.22 -13.10 -31.07
C VAL A 85 -15.64 -14.44 -31.56
N ASP A 86 -14.32 -14.53 -31.65
CA ASP A 86 -13.55 -15.76 -31.94
C ASP A 86 -13.29 -16.61 -30.68
N ASN A 87 -13.89 -16.23 -29.54
CA ASN A 87 -13.73 -16.85 -28.23
C ASN A 87 -12.30 -16.76 -27.64
N VAL A 88 -11.48 -15.81 -28.11
CA VAL A 88 -10.15 -15.54 -27.55
C VAL A 88 -10.22 -14.39 -26.55
N ALA A 89 -9.72 -14.62 -25.33
CA ALA A 89 -9.67 -13.59 -24.30
C ALA A 89 -8.54 -12.58 -24.56
N ASN A 90 -8.89 -11.32 -24.78
CA ASN A 90 -7.94 -10.22 -25.00
C ASN A 90 -7.76 -9.33 -23.78
N ARG A 91 -8.63 -9.43 -22.77
CA ARG A 91 -8.52 -8.69 -21.51
C ARG A 91 -8.66 -9.62 -20.33
N TYR A 92 -7.66 -9.55 -19.46
CA TYR A 92 -7.62 -10.29 -18.21
C TYR A 92 -7.72 -9.35 -17.02
N GLU A 93 -8.44 -9.81 -16.00
CA GLU A 93 -8.44 -9.24 -14.67
C GLU A 93 -7.53 -10.10 -13.78
N LEU A 94 -6.53 -9.46 -13.17
CA LEU A 94 -5.63 -10.07 -12.19
C LEU A 94 -6.02 -9.57 -10.80
N ASN A 95 -6.40 -10.50 -9.94
CA ASN A 95 -6.73 -10.25 -8.54
C ASN A 95 -5.61 -10.80 -7.66
N MET A 96 -4.87 -9.90 -7.01
CA MET A 96 -3.84 -10.23 -6.04
C MET A 96 -4.40 -9.99 -4.63
N LYS A 97 -4.60 -11.07 -3.89
CA LYS A 97 -4.99 -11.04 -2.47
C LYS A 97 -3.79 -11.39 -1.61
N VAL A 98 -3.56 -10.58 -0.57
CA VAL A 98 -2.45 -10.73 0.35
C VAL A 98 -2.94 -10.72 1.78
N ASP A 99 -2.66 -11.82 2.48
CA ASP A 99 -2.85 -11.93 3.92
C ASP A 99 -1.51 -11.63 4.60
N TRP A 100 -1.47 -10.64 5.48
CA TRP A 100 -0.22 -10.19 6.09
C TRP A 100 -0.35 -9.99 7.61
N LYS A 101 0.79 -10.13 8.30
CA LYS A 101 0.92 -9.93 9.74
C LYS A 101 2.23 -9.23 10.06
N LEU A 102 2.15 -8.30 11.01
CA LEU A 102 3.26 -7.58 11.58
C LEU A 102 3.52 -8.11 12.99
N VAL A 103 4.75 -8.55 13.24
CA VAL A 103 5.19 -9.02 14.55
C VAL A 103 6.28 -8.12 15.10
N ASP A 104 6.31 -7.95 16.42
CA ASP A 104 7.42 -7.29 17.11
C ASP A 104 8.69 -8.16 17.01
N ALA A 105 9.81 -7.56 16.62
CA ALA A 105 11.03 -8.31 16.33
C ALA A 105 11.74 -8.86 17.59
N THR A 106 11.47 -8.29 18.77
CA THR A 106 12.09 -8.70 20.03
C THR A 106 11.25 -9.74 20.76
N THR A 107 9.95 -9.54 20.84
CA THR A 107 9.02 -10.41 21.58
C THR A 107 8.38 -11.48 20.71
N GLY A 108 8.35 -11.30 19.39
CA GLY A 108 7.65 -12.19 18.45
C GLY A 108 6.12 -12.08 18.49
N SER A 109 5.57 -11.13 19.26
CA SER A 109 4.13 -10.95 19.40
C SER A 109 3.51 -10.33 18.13
N GLU A 110 2.33 -10.81 17.74
CA GLU A 110 1.55 -10.20 16.67
C GLU A 110 0.99 -8.85 17.14
N VAL A 111 1.41 -7.77 16.48
CA VAL A 111 0.98 -6.40 16.82
C VAL A 111 -0.08 -5.87 15.86
N ARG A 112 -0.15 -6.39 14.64
CA ARG A 112 -1.14 -6.02 13.63
C ARG A 112 -1.23 -7.11 12.56
N LYS A 113 -2.40 -7.26 11.94
CA LYS A 113 -2.61 -8.10 10.76
C LYS A 113 -3.68 -7.50 9.87
N GLY A 114 -3.72 -7.94 8.63
CA GLY A 114 -4.72 -7.51 7.68
C GLY A 114 -4.79 -8.38 6.44
N GLN A 115 -5.82 -8.13 5.65
CA GLN A 115 -5.96 -8.66 4.30
C GLN A 115 -6.07 -7.48 3.35
N THR A 116 -5.23 -7.46 2.32
CA THR A 116 -5.21 -6.43 1.30
C THR A 116 -5.44 -7.06 -0.05
N THR A 117 -6.16 -6.37 -0.93
CA THR A 117 -6.44 -6.85 -2.28
C THR A 117 -6.24 -5.73 -3.29
N ALA A 118 -5.61 -6.06 -4.41
CA ALA A 118 -5.54 -5.23 -5.60
C ALA A 118 -6.10 -5.99 -6.80
N VAL A 119 -6.87 -5.28 -7.61
CA VAL A 119 -7.41 -5.78 -8.87
C VAL A 119 -6.89 -4.88 -9.96
N VAL A 120 -6.21 -5.46 -10.94
CA VAL A 120 -5.69 -4.75 -12.10
C VAL A 120 -6.13 -5.48 -13.36
N THR A 121 -6.27 -4.74 -14.46
CA THR A 121 -6.55 -5.32 -15.77
C THR A 121 -5.37 -5.12 -16.70
N TYR A 122 -5.13 -6.10 -17.56
CA TYR A 122 -4.18 -5.98 -18.66
C TYR A 122 -4.78 -6.59 -19.93
N ASP A 123 -4.35 -6.04 -21.06
CA ASP A 123 -4.73 -6.53 -22.37
C ASP A 123 -3.66 -7.51 -22.86
N SER A 124 -4.09 -8.72 -23.23
CA SER A 124 -3.23 -9.74 -23.81
C SER A 124 -3.21 -9.58 -25.33
N ALA A 125 -2.01 -9.57 -25.90
CA ALA A 125 -1.81 -9.62 -27.34
C ALA A 125 -1.95 -11.05 -27.87
N ASP A 126 -2.17 -11.19 -29.18
CA ASP A 126 -2.19 -12.49 -29.85
C ASP A 126 -0.79 -13.11 -29.95
N GLN A 127 0.24 -12.26 -29.96
CA GLN A 127 1.63 -12.69 -29.92
C GLN A 127 1.98 -13.22 -28.52
N PRO A 128 2.51 -14.46 -28.39
CA PRO A 128 2.69 -15.11 -27.10
C PRO A 128 3.67 -14.37 -26.19
N TYR A 129 4.72 -13.78 -26.76
CA TYR A 129 5.68 -12.98 -25.98
C TYR A 129 5.01 -11.75 -25.36
N ALA A 130 4.27 -10.99 -26.16
CA ALA A 130 3.58 -9.78 -25.69
C ALA A 130 2.49 -10.10 -24.67
N ALA A 131 1.83 -11.25 -24.77
CA ALA A 131 0.90 -11.74 -23.75
C ALA A 131 1.58 -11.97 -22.38
N ILE A 132 2.75 -12.60 -22.38
CA ILE A 132 3.53 -12.82 -21.14
C ILE A 132 4.04 -11.50 -20.56
N ALA A 133 4.54 -10.60 -21.40
CA ALA A 133 5.00 -9.29 -20.96
C ALA A 133 3.85 -8.48 -20.31
N ALA A 134 2.67 -8.46 -20.93
CA ALA A 134 1.49 -7.79 -20.36
C ALA A 134 1.04 -8.41 -19.03
N GLN A 135 1.11 -9.74 -18.90
CA GLN A 135 0.82 -10.42 -17.64
C GLN A 135 1.82 -10.02 -16.54
N GLN A 136 3.11 -9.96 -16.86
CA GLN A 136 4.15 -9.59 -15.90
C GLN A 136 4.01 -8.14 -15.44
N ASP A 137 3.74 -7.21 -16.34
CA ASP A 137 3.38 -5.82 -16.01
C ASP A 137 2.16 -5.77 -15.07
N GLY A 138 1.12 -6.57 -15.37
CA GLY A 138 -0.05 -6.69 -14.50
C GLY A 138 0.33 -7.13 -13.08
N GLN A 139 1.21 -8.12 -12.93
CA GLN A 139 1.67 -8.58 -11.61
C GLN A 139 2.45 -7.50 -10.87
N GLU A 140 3.33 -6.77 -11.55
CA GLU A 140 4.12 -5.68 -10.98
C GLU A 140 3.22 -4.54 -10.50
N ARG A 141 2.24 -4.12 -11.31
CA ARG A 141 1.25 -3.10 -10.92
C ARG A 141 0.38 -3.57 -9.75
N ALA A 142 -0.05 -4.83 -9.74
CA ALA A 142 -0.82 -5.38 -8.63
C ALA A 142 -0.02 -5.38 -7.33
N ALA A 143 1.25 -5.80 -7.38
CA ALA A 143 2.16 -5.79 -6.23
C ALA A 143 2.39 -4.36 -5.71
N ALA A 144 2.62 -3.39 -6.59
CA ALA A 144 2.80 -1.98 -6.23
C ALA A 144 1.56 -1.41 -5.52
N GLU A 145 0.35 -1.71 -6.02
CA GLU A 145 -0.89 -1.25 -5.41
C GLU A 145 -1.15 -1.90 -4.04
N VAL A 146 -0.86 -3.20 -3.88
CA VAL A 146 -0.93 -3.85 -2.57
C VAL A 146 0.08 -3.22 -1.60
N ALA A 147 1.33 -3.04 -2.02
CA ALA A 147 2.38 -2.46 -1.20
C ALA A 147 1.99 -1.06 -0.71
N ARG A 148 1.48 -0.20 -1.59
CA ARG A 148 0.98 1.15 -1.23
C ARG A 148 -0.13 1.09 -0.19
N LYS A 149 -1.09 0.17 -0.34
CA LYS A 149 -2.19 0.01 0.63
C LYS A 149 -1.70 -0.48 2.00
N ILE A 150 -0.78 -1.44 2.02
CA ILE A 150 -0.17 -1.93 3.27
C ILE A 150 0.65 -0.81 3.93
N GLN A 151 1.48 -0.10 3.17
CA GLN A 151 2.28 1.02 3.67
C GLN A 151 1.39 2.11 4.29
N LEU A 152 0.28 2.47 3.65
CA LEU A 152 -0.69 3.44 4.19
C LEU A 152 -1.32 2.95 5.50
N ASP A 153 -1.72 1.69 5.56
CA ASP A 153 -2.29 1.09 6.78
C ASP A 153 -1.30 1.10 7.95
N LEU A 154 -0.04 0.74 7.69
CA LEU A 154 1.04 0.75 8.67
C LEU A 154 1.42 2.18 9.09
N ALA A 155 1.42 3.13 8.16
CA ALA A 155 1.68 4.54 8.46
C ALA A 155 0.59 5.09 9.40
N ALA A 156 -0.68 4.81 9.10
CA ALA A 156 -1.81 5.22 9.94
C ALA A 156 -1.75 4.58 11.34
N TRP A 157 -1.31 3.33 11.43
CA TRP A 157 -1.10 2.66 12.71
C TRP A 157 0.01 3.29 13.55
N LEU A 158 1.16 3.60 12.93
CA LEU A 158 2.28 4.26 13.61
C LEU A 158 1.91 5.66 14.08
N ALA A 159 1.18 6.41 13.25
CA ALA A 159 0.64 7.71 13.59
C ALA A 159 -0.26 7.68 14.84
N GLY A 160 -1.13 6.67 14.95
CA GLY A 160 -1.97 6.49 16.15
C GLY A 160 -1.21 6.14 17.43
N LYS A 161 0.08 5.74 17.33
CA LYS A 161 0.96 5.48 18.48
C LYS A 161 1.84 6.69 18.85
N ALA A 162 2.04 7.65 17.94
CA ALA A 162 2.85 8.83 18.23
C ALA A 162 2.13 9.70 19.27
N PRO A 163 2.84 10.24 20.29
CA PRO A 163 2.24 11.19 21.21
C PRO A 163 1.79 12.44 20.43
N ALA A 164 0.57 12.90 20.73
CA ALA A 164 -0.04 14.08 20.11
C ALA A 164 0.74 15.37 20.41
#